data_AF-A0A3D1GEF8-F1
#
_entry.id   AF-A0A3D1GEF8-F1
#
_cell.length_a   1.000
_cell.length_b   1.000
_cell.length_c   1.000
_cell.angle_alpha   90.00
_cell.angle_beta   90.00
_cell.angle_gamma   90.00
#
_symmetry.space_group_name_H-M   'P 1'
#
loop_
_entity.id
_entity.type
_entity.pdbx_description
1 polymer ?
#
loop_
_entity_poly.entity_id
_entity_poly.type
_entity_poly.pdbx_seq_one_letter_code
_entity_poly.pdbx_strand_id
1 'polypeptide(L)' 'MKELRVALFTGNYNHIRDGVSLTLNRLVEYLERQNIPVMVFGP' A
#
# COMPACT_ATOMS: atom_id res chain seq x y z
N MET A 1 -13.88 18.76 -4.55
CA MET A 1 -13.96 17.39 -3.98
C MET A 1 -12.70 17.17 -3.16
N LYS A 2 -12.79 16.49 -2.01
CA LYS A 2 -11.60 16.22 -1.18
C LYS A 2 -10.80 15.10 -1.84
N GLU A 3 -9.49 15.28 -2.02
CA GLU A 3 -8.61 14.23 -2.53
C GLU A 3 -8.64 13.01 -1.60
N LEU A 4 -8.81 11.82 -2.18
CA LEU A 4 -8.75 10.56 -1.45
C LEU A 4 -7.31 10.32 -1.00
N ARG A 5 -7.11 9.92 0.26
CA ARG A 5 -5.81 9.57 0.82
C ARG A 5 -5.95 8.27 1.59
N VAL A 6 -4.97 7.38 1.46
CA VAL A 6 -5.02 6.03 2.03
C VAL A 6 -3.89 5.84 3.04
N ALA A 7 -4.24 5.34 4.22
CA ALA A 7 -3.29 4.81 5.20
C ALA A 7 -3.43 3.27 5.23
N LEU A 8 -2.36 2.55 4.90
CA LEU A 8 -2.32 1.09 4.86
C LEU A 8 -1.56 0.57 6.08
N PHE A 9 -2.25 -0.13 6.98
CA PHE A 9 -1.63 -0.77 8.15
C PHE A 9 -1.42 -2.26 7.88
N THR A 10 -0.18 -2.73 7.96
CA THR A 10 0.15 -4.14 7.67
C THR A 10 1.41 -4.60 8.38
N GLY A 11 1.35 -5.77 9.01
CA GLY A 11 2.49 -6.44 9.65
C GLY A 11 3.50 -7.05 8.68
N ASN A 12 3.17 -7.10 7.38
CA ASN A 12 3.83 -7.97 6.42
C ASN A 12 4.16 -7.24 5.12
N TYR A 13 4.63 -5.99 5.22
CA TYR A 13 5.13 -5.24 4.04
C TYR A 13 6.62 -5.46 3.78
N ASN A 14 7.41 -5.68 4.84
CA ASN A 14 8.87 -5.55 4.78
C ASN A 14 9.65 -6.83 5.09
N HIS A 15 9.00 -7.91 5.56
CA HIS A 15 9.74 -9.00 6.19
C HIS A 15 10.13 -10.16 5.27
N ILE A 16 9.34 -10.51 4.25
CA ILE A 16 9.65 -11.59 3.30
C ILE A 16 8.97 -11.25 1.96
N ARG A 17 9.63 -11.48 0.81
CA ARG A 17 8.95 -11.47 -0.51
C ARG A 17 8.04 -12.70 -0.61
N ASP A 18 6.90 -12.62 0.04
CA ASP A 18 5.83 -13.60 -0.01
C ASP A 18 4.68 -13.10 -0.89
N GLY A 19 3.66 -13.94 -1.07
CA GLY A 19 2.49 -13.58 -1.87
C GLY A 19 1.74 -12.37 -1.32
N VAL A 20 1.77 -12.14 0.00
CA VAL A 20 1.08 -11.02 0.66
C VAL A 20 1.78 -9.71 0.34
N SER A 21 3.09 -9.62 0.55
CA SER A 21 3.89 -8.42 0.25
C SER A 21 3.78 -8.03 -1.22
N LEU A 22 3.83 -9.01 -2.14
CA LEU A 22 3.65 -8.76 -3.58
C LEU A 22 2.24 -8.23 -3.91
N THR A 23 1.21 -8.77 -3.26
CA THR A 23 -0.18 -8.32 -3.46
C THR A 23 -0.36 -6.89 -2.93
N LEU A 24 0.20 -6.59 -1.76
CA LEU A 24 0.16 -5.25 -1.18
C LEU A 24 0.92 -4.23 -2.02
N ASN A 25 2.08 -4.60 -2.60
CA ASN A 25 2.80 -3.75 -3.55
C ASN A 25 1.97 -3.45 -4.80
N ARG A 26 1.30 -4.45 -5.37
CA ARG A 26 0.41 -4.27 -6.54
C ARG A 26 -0.76 -3.34 -6.22
N LEU A 27 -1.32 -3.43 -5.01
CA LEU A 27 -2.38 -2.54 -4.56
C LEU A 27 -1.88 -1.10 -4.46
N VAL A 28 -0.72 -0.88 -3.85
CA VAL A 28 -0.14 0.48 -3.74
C VAL A 28 0.17 1.04 -5.12
N GLU A 29 0.78 0.26 -6.01
CA GLU A 29 1.04 0.68 -7.39
C GLU A 29 -0.27 1.08 -8.12
N TYR A 30 -1.33 0.29 -7.96
CA TYR A 30 -2.64 0.60 -8.56
C TYR A 30 -3.19 1.95 -8.07
N LEU A 31 -3.10 2.23 -6.78
CA LEU A 31 -3.59 3.48 -6.18
C LEU A 31 -2.74 4.69 -6.61
N GLU A 32 -1.42 4.55 -6.64
CA GLU A 32 -0.51 5.61 -7.09
C GLU A 32 -0.74 5.97 -8.57
N ARG A 33 -1.02 4.99 -9.44
CA ARG A 33 -1.41 5.23 -10.84
C ARG A 33 -2.68 6.06 -10.99
N GLN A 34 -3.54 6.10 -9.97
CA GLN A 34 -4.75 6.94 -9.92
C GLN A 34 -4.50 8.30 -9.24
N ASN A 35 -3.23 8.65 -8.96
CA ASN A 35 -2.83 9.82 -8.17
C ASN A 35 -3.40 9.82 -6.73
N ILE A 36 -3.64 8.63 -6.16
CA ILE A 36 -4.09 8.48 -4.78
C ILE A 36 -2.85 8.28 -3.89
N PRO A 37 -2.49 9.25 -3.02
CA PRO A 37 -1.37 9.09 -2.12
C PRO A 37 -1.64 7.99 -1.07
N VAL A 38 -0.67 7.10 -0.91
CA VAL A 38 -0.71 6.00 0.05
C VAL A 38 0.45 6.11 1.04
N MET A 39 0.16 5.94 2.32
CA MET A 39 1.17 5.82 3.37
C MET A 39 1.06 4.45 4.03
N VAL A 40 2.15 3.70 4.05
CA VAL A 40 2.19 2.34 4.61
C VAL A 40 2.80 2.39 6.01
N PHE A 41 2.10 1.77 6.96
CA PHE A 41 2.52 1.59 8.34
C PHE A 41 2.66 0.10 8.62
N GLY A 42 3.82 -0.29 9.16
CA GLY A 42 4.06 -1.61 9.71
C GLY A 42 4.68 -1.52 11.11
N PRO A 43 4.70 -2.63 11.86
CA PRO A 43 5.50 -2.76 13.06
C PRO A 43 7.00 -2.64 12.76
#